data_AF-A0A2A4XIX7-F1
#
_entry.id   AF-A0A2A4XIX7-F1
#
_cell.length_a   1.000
_cell.length_b   1.000
_cell.length_c   1.000
_cell.angle_alpha   90.00
_cell.angle_beta   90.00
_cell.angle_gamma   90.00
#
_symmetry.space_group_name_H-M   'P 1'
#
loop_
_entity.id
_entity.type
_entity.pdbx_description
1 polymer ?
#
loop_
_entity_poly.entity_id
_entity_poly.type
_entity_poly.pdbx_seq_one_letter_code
_entity_poly.pdbx_strand_id
1 'polypeptide(L)'
;MPTTAETVWAKQQYVREMLARFPDGGYKLNTQNHPITGSPIENLLPRLDQVKVTGPGRWKARCPSHADENPSFSVKETDDGTILVKCWSGCSALEIMQAVGLSLADLFPRQSSHHHKKQTYYSRQLPDYRKLLSHLKQDLTIVVIAAADVARGEFKQADMPALANTTKRLRQVLEAANV
;
A
#
# COMPACT_ATOMS: atom_id res chain seq x y z
N MET A 1 15.81 -14.58 -29.30
CA MET A 1 15.01 -13.65 -28.49
C MET A 1 13.65 -14.29 -28.30
N PRO A 2 13.19 -14.55 -27.06
CA PRO A 2 11.93 -15.25 -26.88
C PRO A 2 10.80 -14.39 -27.45
N THR A 3 9.90 -15.02 -28.19
CA THR A 3 8.81 -14.33 -28.88
C THR A 3 7.76 -13.85 -27.88
N THR A 4 7.00 -12.81 -28.23
CA THR A 4 5.98 -12.19 -27.38
C THR A 4 4.93 -13.19 -26.86
N ALA A 5 4.76 -14.31 -27.57
CA ALA A 5 3.93 -15.43 -27.12
C ALA A 5 4.55 -16.16 -25.92
N GLU A 6 5.85 -16.46 -25.91
CA GLU A 6 6.52 -17.19 -24.82
C GLU A 6 6.49 -16.42 -23.48
N THR A 7 6.49 -15.08 -23.52
CA THR A 7 6.41 -14.23 -22.31
C THR A 7 5.00 -14.16 -21.71
N VAL A 8 3.96 -14.31 -22.54
CA VAL A 8 2.56 -14.30 -22.11
C VAL A 8 2.19 -15.63 -21.45
N TRP A 9 2.71 -16.74 -21.96
CA TRP A 9 2.45 -18.07 -21.42
C TRP A 9 3.20 -18.32 -20.11
N ALA A 10 4.44 -17.82 -19.97
CA ALA A 10 5.16 -17.84 -18.70
C ALA A 10 4.48 -17.02 -17.58
N LYS A 11 3.87 -15.87 -17.93
CA LYS A 11 3.09 -15.06 -16.97
C LYS A 11 1.75 -15.69 -16.61
N GLN A 12 1.06 -16.31 -17.57
CA GLN A 12 -0.19 -17.03 -17.30
C GLN A 12 0.03 -18.29 -16.47
N GLN A 13 1.14 -19.00 -16.68
CA GLN A 13 1.50 -20.18 -15.90
C GLN A 13 1.89 -19.81 -14.46
N TYR A 14 2.66 -18.74 -14.25
CA TYR A 14 2.97 -18.20 -12.92
C TYR A 14 1.72 -17.82 -12.12
N VAL A 15 0.76 -17.16 -12.76
CA VAL A 15 -0.52 -16.78 -12.11
C VAL A 15 -1.40 -18.00 -11.83
N ARG A 16 -1.40 -19.01 -12.71
CA ARG A 16 -2.10 -20.28 -12.47
C ARG A 16 -1.51 -21.08 -11.31
N GLU A 17 -0.18 -21.19 -11.23
CA GLU A 17 0.51 -21.86 -10.14
C GLU A 17 0.32 -21.09 -8.81
N MET A 18 0.32 -19.75 -8.86
CA MET A 18 0.03 -18.90 -7.72
C MET A 18 -1.42 -19.08 -7.22
N LEU A 19 -2.40 -19.14 -8.12
CA LEU A 19 -3.82 -19.33 -7.75
C LEU A 19 -4.12 -20.78 -7.32
N ALA A 20 -3.46 -21.78 -7.90
CA ALA A 20 -3.60 -23.18 -7.48
C ALA A 20 -3.02 -23.44 -6.07
N ARG A 21 -2.03 -22.65 -5.64
CA ARG A 21 -1.45 -22.70 -4.30
C ARG A 21 -2.34 -22.07 -3.22
N PHE A 22 -3.35 -21.28 -3.62
CA PHE A 22 -4.25 -20.55 -2.72
C PHE A 22 -5.70 -20.61 -3.25
N PRO A 23 -6.39 -21.77 -3.13
CA PRO A 23 -7.68 -22.02 -3.78
C PRO A 23 -8.82 -21.11 -3.31
N ASP A 24 -8.71 -20.46 -2.15
CA ASP A 24 -9.79 -19.67 -1.55
C ASP A 24 -9.66 -18.14 -1.78
N GLY A 25 -8.68 -17.68 -2.58
CA GLY A 25 -8.59 -16.27 -3.00
C GLY A 25 -8.39 -15.23 -1.89
N GLY A 26 -8.11 -15.66 -0.66
CA GLY A 26 -7.90 -14.77 0.49
C GLY A 26 -6.43 -14.64 0.83
N TYR A 27 -5.90 -13.42 0.76
CA TYR A 27 -4.82 -13.02 1.66
C TYR A 27 -5.38 -13.23 3.08
N LYS A 28 -4.90 -14.26 3.80
CA LYS A 28 -5.27 -14.42 5.21
C LYS A 28 -4.61 -13.26 5.97
N LEU A 29 -5.32 -12.14 6.12
CA LEU A 29 -5.07 -11.26 7.27
C LEU A 29 -5.16 -12.17 8.48
N ASN A 30 -4.06 -12.30 9.20
CA ASN A 30 -4.02 -13.09 10.41
C ASN A 30 -5.07 -12.52 11.38
N THR A 31 -6.23 -13.19 11.49
CA THR A 31 -7.33 -12.81 12.38
C THR A 31 -7.10 -13.25 13.82
N GLN A 32 -5.91 -13.73 14.17
CA GLN A 32 -5.44 -13.79 15.56
C GLN A 32 -4.97 -12.41 16.03
N ASN A 33 -5.77 -11.37 15.74
CA ASN A 33 -5.56 -10.01 16.19
C ASN A 33 -5.74 -9.96 17.71
N HIS A 34 -4.63 -10.02 18.43
CA HIS A 34 -4.54 -9.38 19.73
C HIS A 34 -4.91 -7.90 19.53
N PRO A 35 -5.81 -7.29 20.32
CA PRO A 35 -6.13 -5.89 20.18
C PRO A 35 -4.83 -5.07 20.34
N ILE A 36 -4.36 -4.45 19.25
CA ILE A 36 -3.29 -3.45 19.25
C ILE A 36 -3.89 -2.18 19.87
N THR A 37 -4.02 -2.18 21.19
CA THR A 37 -4.49 -1.03 22.00
C THR A 37 -3.29 -0.51 22.78
N GLY A 38 -2.55 0.44 22.20
CA GLY A 38 -1.35 1.00 22.83
C GLY A 38 -0.51 1.81 21.85
N SER A 39 0.55 2.44 22.34
CA SER A 39 1.53 3.12 21.50
C SER A 39 2.26 2.10 20.60
N PRO A 40 2.73 2.49 19.40
CA PRO A 40 3.50 1.58 18.52
C PRO A 40 4.66 0.85 19.22
N ILE A 41 5.34 1.53 20.14
CA ILE A 41 6.47 0.96 20.87
C ILE A 41 6.04 -0.12 21.88
N GLU A 42 4.91 0.06 22.56
CA GLU A 42 4.32 -0.92 23.48
C GLU A 42 3.95 -2.22 22.76
N ASN A 43 3.64 -2.12 21.47
CA ASN A 43 3.37 -3.29 20.65
C ASN A 43 4.67 -3.93 20.15
N LEU A 44 5.68 -3.16 19.75
CA LEU A 44 6.88 -3.73 19.16
C LEU A 44 7.81 -4.39 20.19
N LEU A 45 8.11 -3.73 21.32
CA LEU A 45 9.14 -4.21 22.26
C LEU A 45 8.87 -5.60 22.87
N PRO A 46 7.64 -5.97 23.26
CA PRO A 46 7.37 -7.29 23.83
C PRO A 46 7.60 -8.46 22.86
N ARG A 47 7.74 -8.18 21.56
CA ARG A 47 7.92 -9.17 20.51
C ARG A 47 9.38 -9.33 20.08
N LEU A 48 10.31 -8.68 20.78
CA LEU A 48 11.74 -8.67 20.47
C LEU A 48 12.55 -9.34 21.58
N ASP A 49 13.63 -10.02 21.17
CA ASP A 49 14.56 -10.67 22.10
C ASP A 49 15.76 -9.77 22.44
N GLN A 50 16.24 -9.90 23.69
CA GLN A 50 17.39 -9.16 24.24
C GLN A 50 17.29 -7.63 24.06
N VAL A 51 16.11 -7.07 24.35
CA VAL A 51 15.89 -5.62 24.31
C VAL A 51 16.75 -4.92 25.38
N LYS A 52 17.55 -3.95 24.95
CA LYS A 52 18.37 -3.07 25.79
C LYS A 52 18.09 -1.62 25.46
N VAL A 53 17.80 -0.82 26.48
CA VAL A 53 17.68 0.64 26.33
C VAL A 53 19.07 1.22 26.07
N THR A 54 19.18 2.07 25.06
CA THR A 54 20.44 2.77 24.69
C THR A 54 20.36 4.29 24.86
N GLY A 55 19.17 4.81 25.13
CA GLY A 55 18.89 6.20 25.45
C GLY A 55 17.38 6.44 25.52
N PRO A 56 16.94 7.68 25.82
CA PRO A 56 15.53 8.03 25.80
C PRO A 56 14.91 7.73 24.42
N GLY A 57 13.82 6.95 24.39
CA GLY A 57 13.15 6.56 23.16
C GLY A 57 13.99 5.68 22.22
N ARG A 58 15.05 5.01 22.70
CA ARG A 58 15.97 4.23 21.86
C ARG A 58 16.32 2.88 22.46
N TRP A 59 16.19 1.83 21.66
CA TRP A 59 16.48 0.46 22.04
C TRP A 59 17.34 -0.25 21.01
N LYS A 60 18.10 -1.24 21.48
CA LYS A 60 18.71 -2.28 20.67
C LYS A 60 18.13 -3.63 21.03
N ALA A 61 17.94 -4.50 20.04
CA ALA A 61 17.49 -5.86 20.23
C ALA A 61 18.16 -6.77 19.19
N ARG A 62 17.94 -8.09 19.31
CA ARG A 62 18.29 -9.03 18.24
C ARG A 62 17.33 -8.87 17.08
N CYS A 63 17.84 -8.98 15.87
CA CYS A 63 16.99 -8.97 14.69
C CYS A 63 16.22 -10.29 14.59
N PRO A 64 14.88 -10.28 14.50
CA PRO A 64 14.08 -11.49 14.38
C PRO A 64 14.13 -12.12 12.97
N SER A 65 14.59 -11.38 11.97
CA SER A 65 14.65 -11.84 10.57
C SER A 65 15.93 -12.60 10.20
N HIS A 66 16.91 -12.69 11.09
CA HIS A 66 18.09 -13.53 10.90
C HIS A 66 18.56 -14.09 12.24
N ALA A 67 19.37 -15.16 12.20
CA ALA A 67 20.02 -15.67 13.40
C ALA A 67 21.04 -14.63 13.88
N ASP A 68 20.67 -13.89 14.93
CA ASP A 68 21.46 -12.79 15.46
C ASP A 68 22.04 -13.13 16.83
N GLU A 69 23.37 -13.13 16.93
CA GLU A 69 24.07 -13.36 18.20
C GLU A 69 24.25 -12.06 19.01
N ASN A 70 24.36 -10.92 18.32
CA ASN A 70 24.69 -9.62 18.90
C ASN A 70 23.67 -8.56 18.47
N PRO A 71 23.01 -7.83 19.39
CA PRO A 71 21.92 -6.90 19.05
C PRO A 71 22.18 -5.97 17.85
N SER A 72 21.75 -6.40 16.66
CA SER A 72 21.95 -5.71 15.37
C SER A 72 20.74 -4.87 14.97
N PHE A 73 19.66 -4.95 15.74
CA PHE A 73 18.41 -4.28 15.47
C PHE A 73 18.26 -3.03 16.35
N SER A 74 18.12 -1.87 15.71
CA SER A 74 17.90 -0.59 16.36
C SER A 74 16.44 -0.19 16.22
N VAL A 75 15.84 0.22 17.34
CA VAL A 75 14.49 0.78 17.42
C VAL A 75 14.60 2.19 18.01
N LYS A 76 13.95 3.17 17.38
CA LYS A 76 13.85 4.53 17.89
C LYS A 76 12.42 5.02 17.79
N GLU A 77 11.88 5.51 18.88
CA GLU A 77 10.64 6.29 18.90
C GLU A 77 10.96 7.76 18.63
N THR A 78 10.20 8.38 17.72
CA THR A 78 10.26 9.82 17.46
C THR A 78 9.29 10.56 18.38
N ASP A 79 9.47 11.88 18.49
CA ASP A 79 8.61 12.72 19.31
C ASP A 79 7.13 12.67 18.88
N ASP A 80 6.90 12.33 17.61
CA ASP A 80 5.57 12.16 17.02
C ASP A 80 4.97 10.77 17.30
N GLY A 81 5.66 9.89 18.04
CA GLY A 81 5.24 8.51 18.34
C GLY A 81 5.47 7.51 17.21
N THR A 82 6.19 7.88 16.15
CA THR A 82 6.55 6.99 15.04
C THR A 82 7.78 6.17 15.40
N ILE A 83 7.80 4.90 14.99
CA ILE A 83 8.91 3.98 15.26
C ILE A 83 9.78 3.82 14.03
N LEU A 84 11.05 4.23 14.18
CA LEU A 84 12.10 3.98 13.21
C LEU A 84 12.82 2.68 13.54
N VAL A 85 12.89 1.79 12.57
CA VAL A 85 13.51 0.48 12.69
C VAL A 85 14.65 0.34 11.70
N LYS A 86 15.79 -0.19 12.16
CA LYS A 86 16.95 -0.45 11.30
C LYS A 86 17.69 -1.69 11.78
N CYS A 87 17.83 -2.67 10.89
CA CYS A 87 18.81 -3.74 11.04
C CYS A 87 20.12 -3.32 10.36
N TRP A 88 21.24 -3.45 11.09
CA TRP A 88 22.57 -3.16 10.57
C TRP A 88 23.15 -4.29 9.71
N SER A 89 22.59 -5.50 9.79
CA SER A 89 22.96 -6.65 8.96
C SER A 89 22.26 -6.70 7.59
N GLY A 90 21.33 -5.77 7.32
CA GLY A 90 20.74 -5.59 5.98
C GLY A 90 19.29 -6.05 5.80
N CYS A 91 18.63 -6.62 6.83
CA CYS A 91 17.21 -6.98 6.75
C CYS A 91 16.33 -5.74 6.50
N SER A 92 15.31 -5.92 5.67
CA SER A 92 14.32 -4.88 5.39
C SER A 92 13.36 -4.70 6.56
N ALA A 93 12.78 -3.51 6.69
CA ALA A 93 11.76 -3.25 7.72
C ALA A 93 10.55 -4.20 7.56
N LEU A 94 10.19 -4.57 6.33
CA LEU A 94 9.08 -5.48 6.06
C LEU A 94 9.35 -6.88 6.62
N GLU A 95 10.53 -7.45 6.36
CA GLU A 95 10.92 -8.77 6.87
C GLU A 95 10.95 -8.80 8.40
N ILE A 96 11.39 -7.70 9.02
CA ILE A 96 11.47 -7.58 10.49
C ILE A 96 10.08 -7.53 11.09
N MET A 97 9.20 -6.68 10.56
CA MET A 97 7.82 -6.57 11.06
C MET A 97 7.05 -7.88 10.85
N GLN A 98 7.22 -8.54 9.70
CA GLN A 98 6.59 -9.83 9.45
C GLN A 98 7.08 -10.91 10.41
N ALA A 99 8.37 -10.95 10.74
CA ALA A 99 8.93 -11.92 11.69
C ALA A 99 8.34 -11.79 13.10
N VAL A 100 7.93 -10.58 13.49
CA VAL A 100 7.26 -10.31 14.79
C VAL A 100 5.73 -10.28 14.69
N GLY A 101 5.16 -10.62 13.53
CA GLY A 101 3.71 -10.64 13.32
C GLY A 101 3.05 -9.26 13.30
N LEU A 102 3.79 -8.20 12.95
CA LEU A 102 3.29 -6.85 12.79
C LEU A 102 3.31 -6.42 11.31
N SER A 103 2.52 -5.40 10.98
CA SER A 103 2.58 -4.74 9.68
C SER A 103 3.43 -3.47 9.75
N LEU A 104 3.85 -2.95 8.59
CA LEU A 104 4.52 -1.63 8.54
C LEU A 104 3.64 -0.49 9.07
N ALA A 105 2.31 -0.64 9.01
CA ALA A 105 1.38 0.37 9.52
C ALA A 105 1.43 0.49 11.05
N ASP A 106 1.82 -0.58 11.75
CA ASP A 106 1.90 -0.60 13.21
C ASP A 106 3.14 0.13 13.76
N LEU A 107 4.05 0.59 12.88
CA LEU A 107 5.14 1.50 13.25
C LEU A 107 4.68 2.95 13.46
N PHE A 108 3.45 3.27 13.07
CA PHE A 108 2.91 4.62 13.14
C PHE A 108 1.83 4.70 14.23
N PRO A 109 1.76 5.82 14.97
CA PRO A 109 0.74 6.00 15.97
C PRO A 109 -0.63 5.98 15.29
N ARG A 110 -1.52 5.13 15.80
CA ARG A 110 -2.93 5.20 15.42
C ARG A 110 -3.44 6.53 15.91
N GLN A 111 -3.87 7.38 15.00
CA GLN A 111 -4.46 8.67 15.33
C GLN A 111 -5.71 8.38 16.19
N SER A 112 -5.56 8.46 17.52
CA SER A 112 -6.70 8.80 18.36
C SER A 112 -7.20 10.14 17.82
N SER A 113 -8.51 10.30 17.75
CA SER A 113 -9.19 11.49 17.27
C SER A 113 -8.85 12.72 18.11
N HIS A 114 -7.61 13.19 18.05
CA HIS A 114 -7.26 14.55 18.34
C HIS A 114 -7.88 15.35 17.21
N HIS A 115 -8.89 16.13 17.57
CA HIS A 115 -9.23 17.35 16.86
C HIS A 115 -7.92 18.10 16.63
N HIS A 116 -7.25 17.83 15.51
CA HIS A 116 -6.30 18.75 14.94
C HIS A 116 -7.11 20.01 14.74
N LYS A 117 -6.93 20.99 15.65
CA LYS A 117 -7.12 22.39 15.30
C LYS A 117 -6.27 22.55 14.06
N LYS A 118 -6.92 22.55 12.89
CA LYS A 118 -6.29 22.70 11.59
C LYS A 118 -5.68 24.10 11.56
N GLN A 119 -4.48 24.24 12.10
CA GLN A 119 -3.65 25.41 11.89
C GLN A 119 -3.21 25.37 10.43
N THR A 120 -4.04 25.99 9.60
CA THR A 120 -3.65 26.88 8.50
C THR A 120 -2.31 26.55 7.83
N TYR A 121 -2.24 25.40 7.16
CA TYR A 121 -1.25 25.14 6.13
C TYR A 121 -2.00 25.12 4.81
N TYR A 122 -1.99 26.23 4.06
CA TYR A 122 -2.70 26.36 2.77
C TYR A 122 -4.20 26.00 2.86
N SER A 123 -4.97 26.85 3.52
CA SER A 123 -6.43 26.85 3.44
C SER A 123 -6.93 27.31 2.06
N ARG A 124 -6.72 26.46 1.06
CA ARG A 124 -7.57 26.23 -0.13
C ARG A 124 -7.06 24.92 -0.71
N GLN A 125 -7.83 23.85 -0.51
CA GLN A 125 -7.55 22.50 -0.99
C GLN A 125 -7.16 22.54 -2.47
N LEU A 126 -5.90 22.27 -2.78
CA LEU A 126 -5.51 21.88 -4.13
C LEU A 126 -5.72 20.35 -4.21
N PRO A 127 -6.64 19.86 -5.05
CA PRO A 127 -6.83 18.43 -5.24
C PRO A 127 -5.52 17.77 -5.68
N ASP A 128 -5.26 16.53 -5.25
CA ASP A 128 -4.14 15.72 -5.76
C ASP A 128 -4.35 15.46 -7.27
N TYR A 129 -3.86 16.41 -8.08
CA TYR A 129 -4.06 16.46 -9.52
C TYR A 129 -3.47 15.21 -10.19
N ARG A 130 -2.48 14.53 -9.59
CA ARG A 130 -1.92 13.28 -10.14
C ARG A 130 -2.94 12.15 -10.12
N LYS A 131 -3.73 12.02 -9.04
CA LYS A 131 -4.80 11.02 -8.97
C LYS A 131 -5.92 11.35 -9.95
N LEU A 132 -6.31 12.62 -10.03
CA LEU A 132 -7.33 13.08 -10.96
C LEU A 132 -6.91 12.85 -12.43
N LEU A 133 -5.67 13.18 -12.78
CA LEU A 133 -5.08 12.89 -14.09
C LEU A 133 -5.02 11.40 -14.40
N SER A 134 -4.72 10.55 -13.40
CA SER A 134 -4.65 9.10 -13.61
C SER A 134 -6.01 8.48 -13.94
N HIS A 135 -7.09 8.97 -13.31
CA HIS A 135 -8.45 8.56 -13.62
C HIS A 135 -8.90 9.10 -14.99
N LEU A 136 -8.57 10.36 -15.31
CA LEU A 136 -8.84 10.95 -16.62
C LEU A 136 -8.16 10.17 -17.76
N LYS A 137 -6.92 9.72 -17.57
CA LYS A 137 -6.20 8.90 -18.56
C LYS A 137 -6.96 7.62 -18.90
N GLN A 138 -7.48 6.93 -17.88
CA GLN A 138 -8.23 5.68 -18.07
C GLN A 138 -9.54 5.93 -18.84
N ASP A 139 -10.30 6.95 -18.44
CA ASP A 139 -11.55 7.32 -19.11
C ASP A 139 -11.30 7.81 -20.56
N LEU A 140 -10.26 8.61 -20.82
CA LEU A 140 -9.88 9.02 -22.17
C LEU A 140 -9.46 7.83 -23.06
N THR A 141 -8.79 6.83 -22.50
CA THR A 141 -8.39 5.63 -23.25
C THR A 141 -9.61 4.87 -23.77
N ILE A 142 -10.66 4.74 -22.94
CA ILE A 142 -11.92 4.09 -23.32
C ILE A 142 -12.62 4.88 -24.44
N VAL A 143 -12.64 6.21 -24.35
CA VAL A 143 -13.24 7.07 -25.40
C VAL A 143 -12.49 6.93 -26.73
N VAL A 144 -11.16 6.93 -26.70
CA VAL A 144 -10.33 6.79 -27.91
C VAL A 144 -10.55 5.44 -28.59
N ILE A 145 -10.60 4.35 -27.82
CA ILE A 145 -10.85 3.00 -28.34
C ILE A 145 -12.27 2.93 -28.94
N ALA A 146 -13.28 3.38 -28.19
CA ALA A 146 -14.66 3.37 -28.67
C ALA A 146 -14.84 4.21 -29.94
N ALA A 147 -14.20 5.38 -30.04
CA ALA A 147 -14.24 6.21 -31.23
C ALA A 147 -13.57 5.52 -32.44
N ALA A 148 -12.44 4.83 -32.22
CA ALA A 148 -11.78 4.06 -33.26
C ALA A 148 -12.65 2.89 -33.75
N ASP A 149 -13.30 2.17 -32.83
CA ASP A 149 -14.19 1.05 -33.17
C ASP A 149 -15.44 1.53 -33.91
N VAL A 150 -16.01 2.68 -33.52
CA VAL A 150 -17.13 3.31 -34.25
C VAL A 150 -16.71 3.70 -35.66
N ALA A 151 -15.53 4.30 -35.83
CA ALA A 151 -15.02 4.69 -37.15
C ALA A 151 -14.78 3.48 -38.07
N ARG A 152 -14.43 2.31 -37.49
CA ARG A 152 -14.29 1.04 -38.21
C ARG A 152 -15.61 0.30 -38.42
N GLY A 153 -16.71 0.74 -37.80
CA GLY A 153 -17.99 0.01 -37.80
C GLY A 153 -17.96 -1.27 -36.96
N GLU A 154 -17.01 -1.39 -36.04
CA GLU A 154 -16.75 -2.58 -35.21
C GLU A 154 -17.29 -2.45 -33.78
N PHE A 155 -17.82 -1.28 -33.42
CA PHE A 155 -18.31 -1.00 -32.07
C PHE A 155 -19.54 -1.87 -31.72
N LYS A 156 -19.46 -2.62 -30.62
CA LYS A 156 -20.48 -3.61 -30.25
C LYS A 156 -21.39 -3.09 -29.14
N GLN A 157 -22.62 -3.60 -29.12
CA GLN A 157 -23.56 -3.32 -28.03
C GLN A 157 -23.01 -3.75 -26.65
N ALA A 158 -22.14 -4.76 -26.61
CA ALA A 158 -21.48 -5.21 -25.39
C ALA A 158 -20.53 -4.15 -24.77
N ASP A 159 -20.03 -3.20 -25.57
CA ASP A 159 -19.09 -2.16 -25.14
C ASP A 159 -19.80 -0.90 -24.62
N MET A 160 -21.11 -0.78 -24.87
CA MET A 160 -21.92 0.37 -24.45
C MET A 160 -21.92 0.66 -22.95
N PRO A 161 -21.98 -0.33 -22.03
CA PRO A 161 -21.93 -0.06 -20.59
C PRO A 161 -20.61 0.59 -20.15
N ALA A 162 -19.48 0.21 -20.76
CA ALA A 162 -18.17 0.78 -20.44
C ALA A 162 -18.10 2.24 -20.90
N LEU A 163 -18.55 2.52 -22.13
CA LEU A 163 -18.61 3.87 -22.69
C LEU A 163 -19.55 4.77 -21.88
N ALA A 164 -20.76 4.31 -21.55
CA ALA A 164 -21.75 5.08 -20.78
C ALA A 164 -21.24 5.47 -19.37
N ASN A 165 -20.57 4.54 -18.68
CA ASN A 165 -19.99 4.81 -17.37
C ASN A 165 -18.84 5.82 -17.46
N THR A 166 -17.98 5.71 -18.47
CA THR A 166 -16.91 6.67 -18.74
C THR A 166 -17.46 8.06 -19.07
N THR A 167 -18.47 8.17 -19.93
CA THR A 167 -19.12 9.45 -20.25
C THR A 167 -19.74 10.09 -19.01
N LYS A 168 -20.38 9.32 -18.13
CA LYS A 168 -20.94 9.81 -16.86
C LYS A 168 -19.84 10.39 -15.96
N ARG A 169 -18.71 9.68 -15.81
CA ARG A 169 -17.58 10.16 -14.99
C ARG A 169 -16.94 11.41 -15.57
N LEU A 170 -16.68 11.46 -16.87
CA LEU A 170 -16.12 12.63 -17.54
C LEU A 170 -17.05 13.85 -17.42
N ARG A 171 -18.36 13.65 -17.52
CA ARG A 171 -19.35 14.71 -17.32
C ARG A 171 -19.31 15.29 -15.91
N GLN A 172 -19.20 14.43 -14.88
CA GLN A 172 -19.04 14.89 -13.50
C GLN A 172 -17.75 15.70 -13.31
N VAL A 173 -16.66 15.32 -13.98
CA VAL A 173 -15.41 16.09 -13.94
C VAL A 173 -15.58 17.43 -14.64
N LEU A 174 -16.22 17.49 -15.81
CA LEU A 174 -16.47 18.73 -16.54
C LEU A 174 -17.39 19.67 -15.74
N GLU A 175 -18.45 19.16 -15.14
CA GLU A 175 -19.37 19.91 -14.27
C GLU A 175 -18.65 20.44 -13.02
N ALA A 176 -17.72 19.67 -12.45
CA ALA A 176 -16.89 20.11 -11.32
C ALA A 176 -15.74 21.05 -11.72
N ALA A 177 -15.29 21.00 -12.97
CA ALA A 177 -14.20 21.79 -13.52
C ALA A 177 -14.66 23.14 -14.11
N ASN A 178 -15.94 23.49 -13.94
CA ASN A 178 -16.52 24.74 -14.43
C ASN A 178 -15.82 25.97 -13.80
N VAL A 179 -14.83 26.48 -14.54
CA VAL A 179 -14.55 27.91 -14.76
C VAL A 179 -15.74 28.52 -15.49
#